data_AF-A0A9X4CML6-F1
#
_entry.id   AF-A0A9X4CML6-F1
#
_cell.length_a   1.000
_cell.length_b   1.000
_cell.length_c   1.000
_cell.angle_alpha   90.00
_cell.angle_beta   90.00
_cell.angle_gamma   90.00
#
_symmetry.space_group_name_H-M   'P 1'
#
loop_
_entity.id
_entity.type
_entity.pdbx_description
1 polymer ?
#
loop_
_entity_poly.entity_id
_entity_poly.type
_entity_poly.pdbx_seq_one_letter_code
_entity_poly.pdbx_strand_id
1 'polypeptide(L)' 'FTTDLLLRSYQRGSLDLPAAEYTDDASLVEHIGGQVQVVDGDPLAFKITTKLDLLLAQAIVRG' A
#
# COMPACT_ATOMS: atom_id res chain seq x y z
N PHE A 1 1.30 7.18 -7.38
CA PHE A 1 1.53 6.79 -8.80
C PHE A 1 0.56 7.53 -9.71
N THR A 2 0.88 7.70 -10.99
CA THR A 2 -0.12 8.13 -11.98
C THR A 2 -1.14 7.01 -12.18
N THR A 3 -2.41 7.37 -12.42
CA THR A 3 -3.49 6.38 -12.62
C THR A 3 -3.17 5.37 -13.72
N ASP A 4 -2.65 5.82 -14.86
CA ASP A 4 -2.25 4.94 -15.98
C ASP A 4 -1.23 3.87 -15.55
N LEU A 5 -0.16 4.27 -14.88
CA LEU A 5 0.87 3.36 -14.38
C LEU A 5 0.28 2.29 -13.45
N LEU A 6 -0.58 2.70 -12.52
CA LEU A 6 -1.16 1.79 -11.54
C LEU A 6 -2.11 0.80 -12.23
N LEU A 7 -2.93 1.26 -13.18
CA LEU A 7 -3.79 0.35 -13.96
C LEU A 7 -2.97 -0.68 -14.75
N ARG A 8 -1.87 -0.25 -15.39
CA ARG A 8 -0.97 -1.15 -16.11
C ARG A 8 -0.29 -2.17 -15.20
N SER A 9 0.11 -1.76 -13.98
CA SER A 9 0.73 -2.67 -13.01
C SER A 9 -0.24 -3.74 -12.53
N TYR A 10 -1.50 -3.40 -12.25
CA TYR A 10 -2.53 -4.37 -11.89
C TYR A 10 -2.85 -5.35 -13.02
N GLN A 11 -3.01 -4.85 -14.25
CA GLN A 11 -3.27 -5.70 -15.41
C GLN A 11 -2.15 -6.72 -15.63
N ARG A 12 -0.89 -6.28 -15.59
CA ARG A 12 0.25 -7.15 -15.86
C ARG A 12 0.59 -8.05 -14.68
N GLY A 13 0.63 -7.53 -13.45
CA GLY A 13 0.92 -8.32 -12.25
C GLY A 13 -0.07 -9.47 -12.06
N SER A 14 -1.36 -9.25 -12.38
CA SER A 14 -2.39 -10.30 -12.30
C SER A 14 -2.20 -11.48 -13.28
N LEU A 15 -1.37 -11.31 -14.32
CA LEU A 15 -1.02 -12.36 -15.27
C LEU A 15 0.22 -13.17 -14.81
N ASP A 16 1.10 -12.55 -14.04
CA ASP A 16 2.39 -13.12 -13.68
C ASP A 16 2.31 -13.93 -12.37
N LEU A 17 1.63 -13.41 -11.35
CA LEU A 17 1.49 -14.02 -10.02
C LEU A 17 0.08 -13.83 -9.45
N PRO A 18 -0.34 -14.66 -8.48
CA PRO A 18 -1.58 -14.42 -7.74
C PRO A 18 -1.56 -13.06 -7.05
N ALA A 19 -2.70 -12.37 -7.01
CA ALA A 19 -2.83 -11.05 -6.39
C ALA A 19 -2.39 -11.02 -4.91
N ALA A 20 -2.45 -12.16 -4.20
CA ALA A 20 -2.01 -12.29 -2.82
C ALA A 20 -0.49 -12.15 -2.61
N GLU A 21 0.31 -12.29 -3.67
CA GLU A 21 1.77 -12.11 -3.62
C GLU A 21 2.18 -10.63 -3.61
N TYR A 22 1.28 -9.73 -4.02
CA TYR A 22 1.51 -8.30 -3.98
C TYR A 22 0.86 -7.71 -2.73
N THR A 23 1.66 -7.14 -1.84
CA THR A 23 1.19 -6.64 -0.54
C THR A 23 0.71 -5.20 -0.57
N ASP A 24 1.11 -4.45 -1.60
CA ASP A 24 0.84 -3.02 -1.77
C ASP A 24 1.00 -2.60 -3.24
N ASP A 25 0.69 -1.33 -3.55
CA ASP A 25 0.84 -0.77 -4.88
C ASP A 25 2.30 -0.66 -5.35
N ALA A 26 3.24 -0.47 -4.43
CA ALA A 26 4.65 -0.24 -4.74
C ALA A 26 5.31 -1.50 -5.29
N SER A 27 5.15 -2.63 -4.59
CA SER A 27 5.63 -3.95 -5.00
C SER A 27 5.08 -4.36 -6.38
N LEU A 28 3.83 -4.01 -6.66
CA LEU A 28 3.21 -4.25 -7.97
C LEU A 28 3.83 -3.37 -9.07
N VAL A 29 4.11 -2.10 -8.76
CA VAL A 29 4.79 -1.18 -9.69
C VAL A 29 6.24 -1.61 -9.93
N GLU A 30 6.97 -2.00 -8.90
CA GLU A 30 8.34 -2.51 -9.00
C GLU A 30 8.41 -3.80 -9.83
N HIS A 31 7.45 -4.71 -9.66
CA HIS A 31 7.36 -5.96 -10.41
C HIS A 31 7.31 -5.75 -11.93
N ILE A 32 6.63 -4.68 -12.39
CA ILE A 32 6.59 -4.33 -13.82
C ILE A 32 7.75 -3.43 -14.27
N GLY A 33 8.76 -3.24 -13.42
CA GLY A 33 9.94 -2.41 -13.69
C GLY A 33 9.73 -0.91 -13.48
N GLY A 34 8.64 -0.50 -12.82
CA GLY A 34 8.39 0.88 -12.45
C GLY A 34 9.28 1.37 -11.31
N GLN A 35 9.55 2.67 -11.27
CA GLN A 35 10.33 3.28 -10.19
C GLN A 35 9.43 3.71 -9.03
N VAL A 36 9.89 3.43 -7.81
CA VAL A 36 9.25 3.86 -6.57
C VAL A 36 10.23 4.74 -5.80
N GLN A 37 9.74 5.86 -5.28
CA GLN A 37 10.47 6.69 -4.33
C GLN A 37 9.92 6.42 -2.94
N VAL A 38 10.81 6.14 -1.99
CA VAL A 38 10.48 6.05 -0.57
C VAL A 38 10.63 7.44 0.06
N VAL A 39 9.67 7.80 0.91
CA VAL A 39 9.67 9.03 1.71
C VAL A 39 9.52 8.66 3.18
N ASP A 40 10.00 9.54 4.08
CA ASP A 40 9.83 9.33 5.52
C ASP A 40 8.34 9.26 5.87
N GLY A 41 7.98 8.23 6.63
CA GLY A 41 6.61 8.00 7.09
C GLY A 41 6.27 8.76 8.38
N ASP A 42 4.99 8.78 8.71
CA ASP A 42 4.47 9.27 10.00
C ASP A 42 4.04 8.05 10.85
N PRO A 43 4.50 7.92 12.11
CA PRO A 43 4.01 6.88 13.03
C PRO A 43 2.49 6.86 13.20
N LEU A 44 1.80 7.98 12.98
CA LEU A 44 0.33 8.07 13.02
C LEU A 44 -0.36 7.44 11.79
N ALA A 45 0.38 7.09 10.74
CA ALA A 45 -0.11 6.36 9.56
C ALA A 45 -0.10 4.82 9.76
N PHE A 46 -0.39 4.35 10.97
CA PHE A 46 -0.45 2.92 11.27
C PHE A 46 -1.72 2.26 10.69
N LYS A 47 -1.61 0.98 10.32
CA LYS A 47 -2.74 0.18 9.84
C LYS A 47 -3.59 -0.30 11.03
N ILE A 48 -4.90 -0.15 10.95
CA ILE A 48 -5.82 -0.74 11.92
C ILE A 48 -6.03 -2.21 11.55
N THR A 49 -5.41 -3.11 12.30
CA THR A 49 -5.47 -4.57 12.10
C THR A 49 -6.02 -5.31 13.31
N THR A 50 -5.95 -4.70 14.49
CA THR A 50 -6.42 -5.24 15.76
C THR A 50 -7.42 -4.30 16.44
N LYS A 51 -8.09 -4.81 17.48
CA LYS A 51 -8.97 -3.98 18.33
C LYS A 51 -8.18 -2.90 19.08
N LEU A 52 -6.92 -3.16 19.41
CA LEU A 52 -6.07 -2.19 20.10
C LEU A 52 -5.74 -1.01 19.17
N ASP A 53 -5.43 -1.28 17.91
CA ASP A 53 -5.16 -0.24 16.90
C ASP A 53 -6.37 0.69 16.75
N LEU A 54 -7.59 0.13 16.76
CA LEU A 54 -8.83 0.91 16.67
C LEU A 54 -9.01 1.84 17.88
N LEU A 55 -8.74 1.35 19.09
CA LEU A 55 -8.81 2.18 20.31
C LEU A 55 -7.78 3.32 20.27
N LEU A 56 -6.56 3.02 19.83
CA LEU A 56 -5.51 4.02 19.66
C LEU A 56 -5.91 5.10 18.63
N ALA A 57 -6.41 4.70 17.46
CA ALA A 57 -6.87 5.63 16.42
C ALA A 57 -7.97 6.56 16.92
N GLN A 58 -8.94 6.02 17.66
CA GLN A 58 -10.03 6.80 18.26
C GLN A 58 -9.53 7.77 19.34
N ALA A 59 -8.53 7.38 20.14
CA ALA A 59 -7.93 8.25 21.13
C ALA A 59 -7.17 9.43 20.47
N ILE A 60 -6.44 9.16 19.39
CA ILE A 60 -5.69 10.18 18.64
C ILE A 60 -6.62 11.24 18.03
N VAL A 61 -7.72 10.83 17.37
CA VAL A 61 -8.63 11.77 16.68
C VAL A 61 -9.48 12.61 17.65
N ARG A 62 -9.69 12.11 18.88
CA ARG A 62 -10.45 12.83 19.91
C ARG A 62 -9.60 13.79 20.75
N GLY A 63 -8.28 13.59 20.77
CA GLY A 63 -7.31 14.48 21.42
C GLY A 63 -7.03 15.70 20.55
#